data_AF-A0A2U0S0S6-F1
#
_entry.id   AF-A0A2U0S0S6-F1
#
_cell.length_a   1.000
_cell.length_b   1.000
_cell.length_c   1.000
_cell.angle_alpha   90.00
_cell.angle_beta   90.00
_cell.angle_gamma   90.00
#
_symmetry.space_group_name_H-M   'P 1'
#
loop_
_entity.id
_entity.type
_entity.pdbx_description
1 polymer ?
#
loop_
_entity_poly.entity_id
_entity_poly.type
_entity_poly.pdbx_seq_one_letter_code
_entity_poly.pdbx_strand_id
1 'polypeptide(L)'
;MPKMFKLSKPIFIHGLIITATLVCIQLLLDASQHAFLLYMPPIGFALFLVTMFGIQPIILGVLNIIVIHRLYCCQGWQIGFWLNGFFLLLIFSTINLLILTVLGVPFSIVLGVVEVLLLSYPFGYLAKFSNRGEGSLKTVATKNVDAY
;
A
#
# COMPACT_ATOMS: atom_id res chain seq x y z
N MET A 1 -3.43 32.74 5.92
CA MET A 1 -2.34 31.87 5.42
C MET A 1 -2.65 30.42 5.80
N PRO A 2 -2.72 29.48 4.84
CA PRO A 2 -3.61 28.32 4.94
C PRO A 2 -3.01 27.16 5.74
N LYS A 3 -3.85 26.55 6.60
CA LYS A 3 -3.59 25.31 7.37
C LYS A 3 -3.28 24.06 6.52
N MET A 4 -3.24 24.17 5.18
CA MET A 4 -3.08 23.03 4.25
C MET A 4 -1.70 22.35 4.31
N PHE A 5 -0.62 23.08 4.61
CA PHE A 5 0.74 22.51 4.62
C PHE A 5 1.03 21.52 5.76
N LYS A 6 0.20 21.47 6.81
CA LYS A 6 0.38 20.50 7.91
C LYS A 6 -0.14 19.10 7.57
N LEU A 7 -1.05 18.98 6.60
CA LEU A 7 -1.67 17.69 6.23
C LEU A 7 -0.96 16.96 5.08
N SER A 8 -0.15 17.66 4.26
CA SER A 8 0.55 17.03 3.12
C SER A 8 1.71 16.14 3.55
N LYS A 9 2.45 16.53 4.59
CA LYS A 9 3.60 15.78 5.13
C LYS A 9 3.26 14.35 5.57
N PRO A 10 2.23 14.11 6.42
CA PRO A 10 1.91 12.74 6.84
C PRO A 10 1.38 11.87 5.69
N ILE A 11 0.71 12.46 4.69
CA ILE A 11 0.22 11.71 3.52
C ILE A 11 1.38 11.24 2.66
N PHE A 12 2.33 12.12 2.38
CA PHE A 12 3.54 11.75 1.65
C PHE A 12 4.34 10.67 2.38
N ILE A 13 4.58 10.83 3.68
CA ILE A 13 5.31 9.84 4.49
C ILE A 13 4.58 8.49 4.49
N HIS A 14 3.25 8.49 4.62
CA HIS A 14 2.46 7.28 4.59
C HIS A 14 2.64 6.53 3.27
N GLY A 15 2.45 7.21 2.14
CA GLY A 15 2.61 6.55 0.85
C GLY A 15 4.06 6.22 0.51
N LEU A 16 5.05 6.97 1.02
CA LEU A 16 6.47 6.63 0.92
C LEU A 16 6.76 5.27 1.58
N ILE A 17 6.26 5.05 2.80
CA ILE A 17 6.44 3.79 3.52
C ILE A 17 5.78 2.63 2.75
N ILE A 18 4.56 2.83 2.26
CA ILE A 18 3.81 1.81 1.52
C ILE A 18 4.49 1.47 0.20
N THR A 19 4.82 2.47 -0.62
CA THR A 19 5.44 2.27 -1.94
C THR A 19 6.85 1.70 -1.83
N ALA A 20 7.66 2.16 -0.89
CA ALA A 20 8.98 1.58 -0.64
C ALA A 20 8.87 0.10 -0.27
N THR A 21 7.89 -0.26 0.57
CA THR A 21 7.65 -1.65 0.94
C THR A 21 7.22 -2.50 -0.25
N LEU A 22 6.29 -1.98 -1.08
CA LEU A 22 5.86 -2.64 -2.32
C LEU A 22 7.03 -2.89 -3.28
N VAL A 23 7.89 -1.89 -3.49
CA VAL A 23 9.09 -2.01 -4.33
C VAL A 23 10.06 -3.03 -3.77
N CYS A 24 10.34 -3.01 -2.46
CA CYS A 24 11.22 -4.01 -1.83
C CYS A 24 10.67 -5.43 -1.98
N ILE A 25 9.36 -5.61 -1.78
CA ILE A 25 8.70 -6.91 -1.93
C ILE A 25 8.78 -7.39 -3.39
N GLN A 26 8.54 -6.51 -4.36
CA GLN A 26 8.62 -6.83 -5.78
C GLN A 26 10.04 -7.24 -6.19
N LEU A 27 11.08 -6.51 -5.75
CA LEU A 27 12.47 -6.87 -6.01
C LEU A 27 12.84 -8.25 -5.43
N LEU A 28 12.34 -8.57 -4.23
CA LEU A 28 12.57 -9.87 -3.60
C LEU A 28 11.88 -11.01 -4.36
N LEU A 29 10.67 -10.77 -4.87
CA LEU A 29 9.95 -11.72 -5.70
C LEU A 29 10.65 -11.99 -7.02
N ASP A 30 11.08 -10.94 -7.73
CA ASP A 30 11.74 -11.09 -9.02
C ASP A 30 13.04 -11.92 -8.87
N ALA A 31 13.79 -11.69 -7.78
CA ALA A 31 14.97 -12.48 -7.46
C ALA A 31 14.66 -13.95 -7.11
N SER A 32 13.54 -14.20 -6.42
CA SER A 32 13.18 -15.54 -5.94
C SER A 32 12.36 -16.36 -6.95
N GLN A 33 11.73 -15.73 -7.94
CA GLN A 33 10.94 -16.39 -8.99
C GLN A 33 11.78 -17.42 -9.75
N HIS A 34 13.03 -17.09 -10.05
CA HIS A 34 13.97 -18.01 -10.70
C HIS A 34 14.27 -19.23 -9.84
N ALA A 35 14.34 -19.09 -8.51
CA ALA A 35 14.60 -20.22 -7.61
C ALA A 35 13.37 -21.14 -7.47
N PHE A 36 12.17 -20.56 -7.37
CA PHE A 36 10.93 -21.33 -7.20
C PHE A 36 10.50 -22.09 -8.45
N LEU A 37 10.63 -21.49 -9.64
CA LEU A 37 10.13 -22.08 -10.88
C LEU A 37 11.06 -23.17 -11.46
N LEU A 38 12.35 -23.13 -11.13
CA LEU A 38 13.33 -24.07 -11.70
C LEU A 38 13.30 -25.46 -11.06
N TYR A 39 13.05 -25.53 -9.74
CA TYR A 39 13.20 -26.76 -8.98
C TYR A 39 11.94 -27.63 -8.90
N MET A 40 10.75 -27.04 -8.90
CA MET A 40 9.48 -27.78 -8.90
C MET A 40 8.38 -26.94 -9.59
N PRO A 41 8.17 -27.07 -10.91
CA PRO A 41 7.33 -26.13 -11.65
C PRO A 41 5.90 -25.96 -11.10
N PRO A 42 5.14 -27.03 -10.77
CA PRO A 42 3.77 -26.86 -10.25
C PRO A 42 3.74 -26.42 -8.77
N ILE A 43 4.61 -26.98 -7.94
CA ILE A 43 4.65 -26.71 -6.49
C ILE A 43 5.25 -25.32 -6.23
N GLY A 44 6.33 -24.99 -6.90
CA GLY A 44 6.98 -23.68 -6.86
C GLY A 44 6.06 -22.57 -7.39
N PHE A 45 5.28 -22.84 -8.44
CA PHE A 45 4.24 -21.91 -8.90
C PHE A 45 3.14 -21.71 -7.86
N ALA A 46 2.64 -22.80 -7.23
CA ALA A 46 1.64 -22.70 -6.17
C ALA A 46 2.18 -21.90 -4.96
N LEU A 47 3.41 -22.16 -4.53
CA LEU A 47 4.08 -21.41 -3.45
C LEU A 47 4.29 -19.94 -3.81
N PHE A 48 4.66 -19.66 -5.05
CA PHE A 48 4.78 -18.29 -5.56
C PHE A 48 3.44 -17.56 -5.47
N LEU A 49 2.34 -18.18 -5.92
CA LEU A 49 0.99 -17.60 -5.83
C LEU A 49 0.54 -17.37 -4.38
N VAL A 50 0.79 -18.32 -3.47
CA VAL A 50 0.44 -18.17 -2.04
C VAL A 50 1.24 -17.02 -1.41
N THR A 51 2.50 -16.86 -1.79
CA THR A 51 3.35 -15.78 -1.29
C THR A 51 2.89 -14.42 -1.83
N MET A 52 2.65 -14.33 -3.15
CA MET A 52 2.19 -13.12 -3.83
C MET A 52 0.80 -12.65 -3.37
N PHE A 53 -0.16 -13.55 -3.31
CA PHE A 53 -1.57 -13.20 -3.11
C PHE A 53 -2.11 -13.52 -1.71
N GLY A 54 -1.41 -14.33 -0.93
CA GLY A 54 -1.75 -14.62 0.46
C GLY A 54 -0.93 -13.77 1.42
N ILE A 55 0.38 -14.01 1.45
CA ILE A 55 1.28 -13.47 2.49
C ILE A 55 1.51 -11.95 2.31
N GLN A 56 1.81 -11.49 1.10
CA GLN A 56 2.13 -10.07 0.87
C GLN A 56 0.98 -9.11 1.18
N PRO A 57 -0.27 -9.37 0.77
CA PRO A 57 -1.41 -8.55 1.18
C PRO A 57 -1.58 -8.46 2.69
N ILE A 58 -1.30 -9.54 3.43
CA ILE A 58 -1.34 -9.53 4.90
C ILE A 58 -0.28 -8.58 5.45
N ILE A 59 0.98 -8.70 4.98
CA ILE A 59 2.09 -7.84 5.42
C ILE A 59 1.78 -6.37 5.14
N LEU A 60 1.33 -6.04 3.92
CA LEU A 60 0.96 -4.69 3.53
C LEU A 60 -0.23 -4.15 4.33
N GLY A 61 -1.23 -4.99 4.58
CA GLY A 61 -2.38 -4.64 5.40
C GLY A 61 -1.99 -4.26 6.83
N VAL A 62 -1.15 -5.09 7.47
CA VAL A 62 -0.61 -4.83 8.81
C VAL A 62 0.22 -3.55 8.84
N LEU A 63 1.14 -3.38 7.88
CA LEU A 63 1.95 -2.17 7.78
C LEU A 63 1.08 -0.92 7.63
N ASN A 64 0.07 -0.98 6.77
CA ASN A 64 -0.84 0.14 6.53
C ASN A 64 -1.58 0.56 7.82
N ILE A 65 -2.06 -0.40 8.61
CA ILE A 65 -2.69 -0.13 9.91
C ILE A 65 -1.70 0.55 10.87
N ILE A 66 -0.49 0.02 10.99
CA ILE A 66 0.54 0.57 11.89
C ILE A 66 0.83 2.02 11.51
N VAL A 67 1.05 2.29 10.23
CA VAL A 67 1.36 3.64 9.73
C VAL A 67 0.20 4.59 9.98
N ILE A 68 -1.04 4.15 9.77
CA ILE A 68 -2.22 5.00 10.00
C ILE A 68 -2.39 5.32 11.48
N HIS A 69 -2.24 4.32 12.33
CA HIS A 69 -2.35 4.50 13.77
C HIS A 69 -1.31 5.50 14.27
N ARG A 70 -0.06 5.41 13.78
CA ARG A 70 1.03 6.31 14.15
C ARG A 70 0.89 7.72 13.57
N LEU A 71 0.50 7.87 12.31
CA LEU A 71 0.48 9.17 11.62
C LEU A 71 -0.82 9.95 11.79
N TYR A 72 -1.95 9.27 12.01
CA TYR A 72 -3.28 9.91 12.06
C TYR A 72 -4.03 9.67 13.37
N CYS A 73 -3.47 8.91 14.31
CA CYS A 73 -4.12 8.56 15.58
C CYS A 73 -5.53 7.99 15.41
N CYS A 74 -5.82 7.37 14.25
CA CYS A 74 -7.14 6.80 14.00
C CYS A 74 -7.30 5.51 14.83
N GLN A 75 -8.41 5.42 15.55
CA GLN A 75 -8.86 4.23 16.25
C GLN A 75 -10.17 3.78 15.61
N GLY A 76 -10.12 2.69 14.83
CA GLY A 76 -11.32 2.15 14.19
C GLY A 76 -11.02 1.31 12.94
N TRP A 77 -11.54 0.07 12.99
CA TRP A 77 -11.75 -0.90 11.91
C TRP A 77 -10.53 -1.51 11.20
N GLN A 78 -10.04 -2.56 11.86
CA GLN A 78 -9.14 -3.61 11.39
C GLN A 78 -9.81 -4.63 10.45
N ILE A 79 -11.12 -4.53 10.17
CA ILE A 79 -11.89 -5.58 9.45
C ILE A 79 -11.59 -5.61 7.94
N GLY A 80 -11.03 -4.54 7.37
CA GLY A 80 -10.59 -4.47 5.98
C GLY A 80 -9.08 -4.61 5.77
N PHE A 81 -8.30 -5.01 6.79
CA PHE A 81 -6.83 -4.95 6.72
C PHE A 81 -6.25 -5.72 5.52
N TRP A 82 -6.75 -6.93 5.30
CA TRP A 82 -6.32 -7.80 4.21
C TRP A 82 -6.78 -7.25 2.86
N LEU A 83 -8.02 -6.77 2.78
CA LEU A 83 -8.56 -6.16 1.56
C LEU A 83 -7.81 -4.88 1.18
N ASN A 84 -7.39 -4.09 2.18
CA ASN A 84 -6.61 -2.87 1.97
C ASN A 84 -5.19 -3.19 1.46
N GLY A 85 -4.52 -4.16 2.07
CA GLY A 85 -3.21 -4.63 1.57
C GLY A 85 -3.31 -5.22 0.17
N PHE A 86 -4.35 -6.02 -0.09
CA PHE A 86 -4.62 -6.61 -1.39
C PHE A 86 -4.92 -5.55 -2.47
N PHE A 87 -5.72 -4.54 -2.16
CA PHE A 87 -6.05 -3.45 -3.07
C PHE A 87 -4.82 -2.61 -3.45
N LEU A 88 -3.99 -2.26 -2.46
CA LEU A 88 -2.74 -1.54 -2.70
C LEU A 88 -1.77 -2.36 -3.56
N LEU A 89 -1.65 -3.65 -3.27
CA LEU A 89 -0.84 -4.58 -4.07
C LEU A 89 -1.37 -4.68 -5.52
N LEU A 90 -2.67 -4.86 -5.72
CA LEU A 90 -3.28 -4.93 -7.05
C LEU A 90 -3.05 -3.67 -7.87
N ILE A 91 -3.22 -2.48 -7.29
CA ILE A 91 -2.98 -1.22 -8.00
C ILE A 91 -1.51 -1.12 -8.42
N PHE A 92 -0.59 -1.43 -7.49
CA PHE A 92 0.84 -1.38 -7.77
C PHE A 92 1.24 -2.36 -8.88
N SER A 93 0.75 -3.60 -8.82
CA SER A 93 0.99 -4.62 -9.84
C SER A 93 0.37 -4.23 -11.19
N THR A 94 -0.81 -3.59 -11.18
CA THR A 94 -1.47 -3.11 -12.40
C THR A 94 -0.67 -2.00 -13.06
N ILE A 95 -0.14 -1.05 -12.29
CA ILE A 95 0.73 0.01 -12.80
C ILE A 95 1.99 -0.60 -13.42
N ASN A 96 2.64 -1.53 -12.73
CA ASN A 96 3.83 -2.20 -13.23
C ASN A 96 3.59 -3.01 -14.49
N LEU A 97 2.47 -3.74 -14.54
CA LEU A 97 2.06 -4.49 -15.73
C LEU A 97 1.75 -3.54 -16.90
N LEU A 98 1.12 -2.39 -16.64
CA LEU A 98 0.87 -1.37 -17.65
C LEU A 98 2.18 -0.77 -18.19
N ILE A 99 3.14 -0.45 -17.31
CA ILE A 99 4.46 0.03 -17.73
C ILE A 99 5.17 -1.01 -18.59
N LEU A 100 5.16 -2.27 -18.18
CA LEU A 100 5.76 -3.36 -18.97
C LEU A 100 5.08 -3.51 -20.33
N THR A 101 3.75 -3.50 -20.38
CA THR A 101 3.00 -3.76 -21.62
C THR A 101 3.02 -2.58 -22.59
N VAL A 102 3.00 -1.35 -22.10
CA VAL A 102 2.94 -0.13 -22.93
C VAL A 102 4.33 0.36 -23.30
N LEU A 103 5.27 0.35 -22.35
CA LEU A 103 6.62 0.92 -22.54
C LEU A 103 7.70 -0.15 -22.76
N GLY A 104 7.38 -1.44 -22.56
CA GLY A 104 8.35 -2.53 -22.68
C GLY A 104 9.41 -2.53 -21.58
N VAL A 105 9.20 -1.76 -20.50
CA VAL A 105 10.19 -1.60 -19.43
C VAL A 105 9.90 -2.61 -18.32
N PRO A 106 10.76 -3.62 -18.10
CA PRO A 106 10.61 -4.53 -16.99
C PRO A 106 10.89 -3.81 -15.66
N PHE A 107 10.33 -4.33 -14.58
CA PHE A 107 10.61 -3.82 -13.26
C PHE A 107 12.12 -3.92 -12.95
N SER A 108 12.66 -2.85 -12.38
CA SER A 108 14.09 -2.74 -12.05
C SER A 108 14.26 -1.80 -10.87
N ILE A 109 15.45 -1.82 -10.27
CA ILE A 109 15.77 -0.91 -9.15
C ILE A 109 15.57 0.56 -9.55
N VAL A 110 15.98 0.93 -10.77
CA VAL A 110 15.82 2.31 -11.27
C VAL A 110 14.35 2.69 -11.36
N LEU A 111 13.52 1.81 -11.95
CA LEU A 111 12.09 2.03 -12.03
C LEU A 111 11.45 2.09 -10.64
N GLY A 112 11.85 1.19 -9.73
CA GLY A 112 11.37 1.18 -8.35
C GLY A 112 11.67 2.48 -7.61
N VAL A 113 12.86 3.07 -7.77
CA VAL A 113 13.18 4.39 -7.17
C VAL A 113 12.26 5.48 -7.73
N VAL A 114 12.02 5.48 -9.04
CA VAL A 114 11.11 6.43 -9.69
C VAL A 114 9.68 6.24 -9.18
N GLU A 115 9.20 5.01 -9.09
CA GLU A 115 7.87 4.68 -8.58
C GLU A 115 7.71 5.08 -7.11
N VAL A 116 8.71 4.87 -6.24
CA VAL A 116 8.64 5.34 -4.85
C VAL A 116 8.37 6.85 -4.83
N LEU A 117 9.10 7.65 -5.60
CA LEU A 117 8.94 9.10 -5.58
C LEU A 117 7.61 9.56 -6.19
N LEU A 118 7.22 8.99 -7.33
CA LEU A 118 6.01 9.38 -8.06
C LEU A 118 4.73 8.88 -7.38
N LEU A 119 4.75 7.65 -6.89
CA LEU A 119 3.58 6.98 -6.34
C LEU A 119 3.38 7.26 -4.84
N SER A 120 4.38 7.80 -4.13
CA SER A 120 4.26 8.15 -2.71
C SER A 120 3.03 9.00 -2.40
N TYR A 121 2.73 10.01 -3.22
CA TYR A 121 1.58 10.87 -2.97
C TYR A 121 0.24 10.16 -3.22
N PRO A 122 -0.02 9.55 -4.40
CA PRO A 122 -1.28 8.86 -4.65
C PRO A 122 -1.50 7.65 -3.72
N PHE A 123 -0.46 6.86 -3.44
CA PHE A 123 -0.58 5.73 -2.50
C PHE A 123 -0.85 6.19 -1.07
N GLY A 124 -0.32 7.34 -0.65
CA GLY A 124 -0.64 7.91 0.66
C GLY A 124 -2.12 8.23 0.81
N TYR A 125 -2.76 8.76 -0.25
CA TYR A 125 -4.21 8.98 -0.25
C TYR A 125 -5.00 7.68 -0.32
N LEU A 126 -4.60 6.75 -1.19
CA LEU A 126 -5.27 5.45 -1.35
C LEU A 126 -5.23 4.66 -0.05
N ALA A 127 -4.06 4.55 0.57
CA ALA A 127 -3.87 3.83 1.82
C ALA A 127 -4.69 4.43 2.97
N LYS A 128 -4.80 5.76 3.02
CA LYS A 128 -5.66 6.47 3.97
C LYS A 128 -7.16 6.32 3.69
N PHE A 129 -7.57 6.40 2.43
CA PHE A 129 -8.96 6.25 1.99
C PHE A 129 -9.49 4.85 2.32
N SER A 130 -8.68 3.82 2.04
CA SER A 130 -8.97 2.41 2.33
C SER A 130 -9.38 2.15 3.78
N ASN A 131 -8.98 3.02 4.73
CA ASN A 131 -9.26 2.86 6.15
C ASN A 131 -10.25 3.90 6.72
N ARG A 132 -10.81 4.80 5.89
CA ARG A 132 -11.86 5.74 6.33
C ARG A 132 -13.25 5.10 6.26
N GLY A 133 -13.48 4.09 7.10
CA GLY A 133 -14.82 3.77 7.56
C GLY A 133 -15.12 4.61 8.80
N GLU A 134 -16.19 5.41 8.79
CA GLU A 134 -16.88 5.84 10.01
C GLU A 134 -16.25 6.93 10.92
N GLY A 135 -15.12 7.55 10.55
CA GLY A 135 -14.58 8.70 11.33
C GLY A 135 -15.33 10.03 11.16
N SER A 136 -16.16 10.16 10.12
CA SER A 136 -16.82 11.43 9.77
C SER A 136 -18.07 11.74 10.62
N LEU A 137 -18.62 10.76 11.34
CA LEU A 137 -19.83 10.96 12.15
C LEU A 137 -19.53 11.46 13.56
N LYS A 138 -18.36 11.14 14.12
CA LYS A 138 -18.02 11.58 15.49
C LYS A 138 -17.58 13.05 15.57
N THR A 139 -17.01 13.63 14.51
CA THR A 139 -16.62 15.06 14.52
C THR A 139 -17.82 16.00 14.32
N VAL A 140 -18.94 15.50 13.82
CA VAL A 140 -20.22 16.25 13.78
C VAL A 140 -20.93 16.13 15.13
N ALA A 141 -20.88 14.96 15.78
CA ALA A 141 -21.52 14.75 17.06
C ALA A 141 -20.88 15.58 18.20
N THR A 142 -19.55 15.69 18.29
CA THR A 142 -18.92 16.48 19.36
C THR A 142 -19.05 17.99 19.17
N LYS A 143 -19.26 18.49 17.95
CA LYS A 143 -19.55 19.92 17.74
C LYS A 143 -20.95 20.35 18.17
N ASN A 144 -21.88 19.41 18.32
CA ASN A 144 -23.27 19.71 18.73
C ASN A 144 -23.52 19.53 20.23
N VAL A 145 -22.57 18.95 20.99
CA VAL A 145 -22.69 18.80 22.45
C VAL A 145 -22.09 20.00 23.19
N ASP A 146 -21.16 20.74 22.57
CA ASP A 146 -20.60 21.97 23.13
C ASP A 146 -21.45 23.23 22.82
N ALA A 147 -22.67 23.04 22.31
CA ALA A 147 -23.59 24.12 21.90
C ALA A 147 -24.87 24.21 22.75
N TYR A 148 -24.93 23.53 23.90
CA TYR A 148 -25.99 23.63 24.89
C TYR A 148 -25.43 23.79 26.30
#